data_AF-A0A7G7L8L5-F1
#
_entry.id   AF-A0A7G7L8L5-F1
#
_cell.length_a   1.000
_cell.length_b   1.000
_cell.length_c   1.000
_cell.angle_alpha   90.00
_cell.angle_beta   90.00
_cell.angle_gamma   90.00
#
_symmetry.space_group_name_H-M   'P 1'
#
loop_
_entity.id
_entity.type
_entity.pdbx_description
1 polymer ?
#
loop_
_entity_poly.entity_id
_entity_poly.type
_entity_poly.pdbx_seq_one_letter_code
_entity_poly.pdbx_strand_id
1 'polypeptide(L)'
;MEPRAQPGLPALRDGAGQGQRGDRRDRGDPAPHRAPAGLRPQPRRLTRSRPIPAGHLAGIRSPHTPTGSLHGDRLSVVHRSCRRRPREPPGRHGGRVHSFLRLAAERQHGVVCTRDLVRAGIGPQEVRRLVDAGAWVRLRRGAFVATDVLAAADAEGRRPVLEASAVVLTLARPSAVLSGLSAARVWGLPTPRRLRGTVTLTDPAQHRRGRGYEVTHAPLPPGSTTTRLGLPVTTLARTVVDCAREWTLEEALILTDAARWGGRLSEAELAEALVEAAGQRGVAAARRVADLSCDGADSPLETRTRLRLVEASIEIPQLQVVVVAGPVTWEADGLWRRQRVLMACDGRVKYRDPWGGRTTEQAHWAEKRQREALIAAGLRFWTVVDADLDDQGWPRALDRLVRLLAQVPPGPPLFRVLDGRRRRPRAG
;
A
#
# COMPACT_ATOMS: atom_id res chain seq x y z
N MET A 1 26.75 -8.21 -60.12
CA MET A 1 27.58 -7.00 -60.17
C MET A 1 28.04 -6.70 -58.76
N GLU A 2 29.35 -6.65 -58.60
CA GLU A 2 30.12 -6.64 -57.36
C GLU A 2 30.06 -5.32 -56.54
N PRO A 3 30.57 -5.33 -55.29
CA PRO A 3 30.29 -4.42 -54.18
C PRO A 3 31.53 -3.57 -53.76
N ARG A 4 31.46 -2.84 -52.60
CA ARG A 4 32.54 -2.49 -51.63
C ARG A 4 32.09 -1.32 -50.72
N ALA A 5 32.51 -1.10 -49.47
CA ALA A 5 33.33 -1.83 -48.49
C ALA A 5 33.18 -1.15 -47.09
N GLN A 6 33.40 -1.92 -46.03
CA GLN A 6 33.61 -1.50 -44.62
C GLN A 6 35.03 -0.93 -44.39
N PRO A 7 35.32 -0.37 -43.21
CA PRO A 7 36.68 -0.40 -42.65
C PRO A 7 36.78 -1.08 -41.27
N GLY A 8 37.41 -2.27 -41.28
CA GLY A 8 38.58 -2.72 -40.49
C GLY A 8 38.80 -2.37 -39.00
N LEU A 9 38.83 -3.43 -38.18
CA LEU A 9 39.69 -3.59 -36.99
C LEU A 9 41.20 -3.65 -37.36
N PRO A 10 42.10 -3.44 -36.39
CA PRO A 10 43.40 -4.11 -36.38
C PRO A 10 43.55 -5.06 -35.16
N ALA A 11 44.20 -6.21 -35.42
CA ALA A 11 44.61 -7.20 -34.43
C ALA A 11 46.14 -7.32 -34.38
N LEU A 12 46.65 -7.51 -33.16
CA LEU A 12 47.81 -8.31 -32.73
C LEU A 12 49.23 -7.99 -33.25
N ARG A 13 50.17 -7.87 -32.29
CA ARG A 13 51.46 -8.57 -32.34
C ARG A 13 52.06 -8.80 -30.95
N ASP A 14 52.51 -10.04 -30.78
CA ASP A 14 53.23 -10.66 -29.66
C ASP A 14 54.72 -10.24 -29.54
N GLY A 15 55.31 -10.55 -28.38
CA GLY A 15 56.75 -10.68 -28.11
C GLY A 15 57.07 -10.39 -26.64
N ALA A 16 57.08 -11.35 -25.70
CA ALA A 16 58.02 -12.46 -25.46
C ALA A 16 59.44 -12.06 -24.99
N GLY A 17 59.85 -12.58 -23.82
CA GLY A 17 61.25 -12.69 -23.35
C GLY A 17 61.52 -12.09 -21.96
N GLN A 18 61.39 -12.85 -20.86
CA GLN A 18 62.47 -13.55 -20.12
C GLN A 18 63.50 -12.59 -19.48
N GLY A 19 63.97 -12.67 -18.24
CA GLY A 19 63.92 -13.55 -17.05
C GLY A 19 64.71 -12.76 -15.97
N GLN A 20 65.08 -13.21 -14.77
CA GLN A 20 65.10 -14.47 -14.06
C GLN A 20 65.69 -14.15 -12.65
N ARG A 21 65.32 -14.94 -11.62
CA ARG A 21 66.04 -15.18 -10.33
C ARG A 21 65.99 -14.06 -9.28
N GLY A 22 65.85 -14.33 -7.98
CA GLY A 22 65.78 -15.57 -7.21
C GLY A 22 66.01 -15.29 -5.71
N ASP A 23 65.88 -16.34 -4.90
CA ASP A 23 66.03 -16.46 -3.44
C ASP A 23 64.90 -15.91 -2.55
N ARG A 24 64.07 -16.69 -1.83
CA ARG A 24 64.17 -17.88 -0.93
C ARG A 24 64.74 -17.61 0.47
N ARG A 25 63.95 -18.13 1.43
CA ARG A 25 64.21 -18.46 2.86
C ARG A 25 63.86 -17.33 3.85
N ASP A 26 63.25 -17.57 5.01
CA ASP A 26 62.63 -18.73 5.66
C ASP A 26 62.01 -18.20 7.00
N ARG A 27 61.01 -18.90 7.54
CA ARG A 27 60.51 -18.89 8.94
C ARG A 27 59.71 -17.71 9.50
N GLY A 28 58.56 -18.05 10.09
CA GLY A 28 58.00 -17.30 11.22
C GLY A 28 56.48 -17.29 11.27
N ASP A 29 55.88 -18.42 11.59
CA ASP A 29 54.46 -18.52 12.00
C ASP A 29 54.31 -17.97 13.43
N PRO A 30 53.31 -17.11 13.72
CA PRO A 30 52.72 -17.09 15.04
C PRO A 30 51.20 -17.29 15.01
N ALA A 31 50.83 -18.27 15.82
CA ALA A 31 49.53 -18.72 16.36
C ALA A 31 48.41 -17.66 16.56
N PRO A 32 47.16 -18.12 16.75
CA PRO A 32 45.93 -17.40 16.40
C PRO A 32 45.49 -16.42 17.49
N HIS A 33 44.89 -15.31 17.07
CA HIS A 33 44.26 -14.35 17.98
C HIS A 33 43.08 -15.00 18.73
N ARG A 34 43.26 -15.11 20.05
CA ARG A 34 42.26 -15.49 21.04
C ARG A 34 41.03 -14.60 20.98
N ALA A 35 39.87 -15.24 20.98
CA ALA A 35 38.58 -14.66 21.32
C ALA A 35 38.56 -14.10 22.76
N PRO A 36 37.89 -12.97 23.02
CA PRO A 36 37.58 -12.57 24.38
C PRO A 36 36.40 -13.39 24.92
N ALA A 37 36.63 -14.04 26.06
CA ALA A 37 35.63 -14.75 26.83
C ALA A 37 34.70 -13.78 27.58
N GLY A 38 33.41 -14.12 27.60
CA GLY A 38 32.58 -13.99 28.82
C GLY A 38 31.85 -12.68 29.06
N LEU A 39 30.63 -12.57 28.53
CA LEU A 39 29.55 -11.80 29.17
C LEU A 39 28.30 -12.68 29.20
N ARG A 40 28.07 -13.32 30.37
CA ARG A 40 26.82 -14.03 30.68
C ARG A 40 25.68 -13.00 30.74
N PRO A 41 24.52 -13.24 30.10
CA PRO A 41 23.34 -12.42 30.35
C PRO A 41 22.78 -12.74 31.74
N GLN A 42 22.75 -11.75 32.63
CA GLN A 42 21.99 -11.82 33.88
C GLN A 42 20.48 -11.80 33.59
N PRO A 43 19.66 -12.56 34.33
CA PRO A 43 18.21 -12.50 34.19
C PRO A 43 17.69 -11.14 34.72
N ARG A 44 17.03 -10.37 33.86
CA ARG A 44 16.33 -9.15 34.27
C ARG A 44 15.17 -9.50 35.20
N ARG A 45 15.22 -8.97 36.42
CA ARG A 45 14.13 -8.97 37.40
C ARG A 45 12.90 -8.29 36.80
N LEU A 46 11.79 -9.03 36.77
CA LEU A 46 10.44 -8.51 36.57
C LEU A 46 10.09 -7.57 37.72
N THR A 47 9.85 -6.29 37.42
CA THR A 47 9.22 -5.37 38.36
C THR A 47 7.72 -5.68 38.42
N ARG A 48 7.26 -6.06 39.61
CA ARG A 48 5.86 -6.35 39.94
C ARG A 48 5.01 -5.08 39.79
N SER A 49 4.02 -5.11 38.91
CA SER A 49 2.88 -4.19 38.92
C SER A 49 1.95 -4.51 40.10
N ARG A 50 1.51 -3.47 40.81
CA ARG A 50 0.53 -3.52 41.91
C ARG A 50 -0.89 -3.83 41.39
N PRO A 51 -1.79 -4.36 42.26
CA PRO A 51 -3.05 -4.99 41.87
C PRO A 51 -4.21 -4.00 41.69
N ILE A 52 -5.16 -4.36 40.83
CA ILE A 52 -6.52 -3.78 40.73
C ILE A 52 -7.48 -4.76 41.42
N PRO A 53 -8.36 -4.33 42.34
CA PRO A 53 -9.25 -5.24 43.05
C PRO A 53 -10.49 -5.63 42.24
N ALA A 54 -10.99 -6.80 42.62
CA ALA A 54 -12.07 -7.56 42.02
C ALA A 54 -13.47 -6.93 42.17
N GLY A 55 -14.31 -7.15 41.15
CA GLY A 55 -15.76 -7.08 41.23
C GLY A 55 -16.36 -8.37 40.68
N HIS A 56 -16.96 -9.15 41.56
CA HIS A 56 -17.60 -10.44 41.33
C HIS A 56 -18.87 -10.34 40.47
N LEU A 57 -19.07 -11.39 39.64
CA LEU A 57 -20.27 -12.24 39.48
C LEU A 57 -21.65 -11.62 39.77
N ALA A 58 -22.76 -11.96 39.13
CA ALA A 58 -23.19 -12.81 38.03
C ALA A 58 -24.74 -12.71 38.09
N GLY A 59 -25.47 -12.91 37.00
CA GLY A 59 -26.93 -13.02 37.13
C GLY A 59 -27.71 -12.96 35.82
N ILE A 60 -27.76 -14.10 35.14
CA ILE A 60 -28.70 -14.39 34.05
C ILE A 60 -30.11 -14.55 34.64
N ARG A 61 -31.13 -14.00 33.97
CA ARG A 61 -32.44 -14.64 33.68
C ARG A 61 -33.36 -13.72 32.86
N SER A 62 -33.87 -14.25 31.75
CA SER A 62 -35.05 -13.78 30.98
C SER A 62 -36.29 -14.59 31.43
N PRO A 63 -37.47 -14.52 30.78
CA PRO A 63 -38.33 -13.40 30.35
C PRO A 63 -39.79 -13.59 30.85
N HIS A 64 -40.63 -12.55 30.97
CA HIS A 64 -42.11 -12.70 30.96
C HIS A 64 -42.84 -11.40 30.55
N THR A 65 -43.81 -11.54 29.65
CA THR A 65 -45.04 -10.71 29.46
C THR A 65 -46.24 -11.61 29.86
N PRO A 66 -47.51 -11.17 30.07
CA PRO A 66 -48.18 -9.93 29.63
C PRO A 66 -49.21 -9.31 30.65
N THR A 67 -50.10 -8.44 30.13
CA THR A 67 -51.52 -8.16 30.49
C THR A 67 -51.95 -7.05 31.48
N GLY A 68 -52.94 -6.26 31.02
CA GLY A 68 -53.93 -5.47 31.80
C GLY A 68 -53.57 -4.00 32.00
N SER A 69 -54.34 -2.92 31.78
CA SER A 69 -55.66 -2.55 31.20
C SER A 69 -56.19 -1.37 32.05
N LEU A 70 -56.86 -0.41 31.39
CA LEU A 70 -57.88 0.56 31.86
C LEU A 70 -57.51 2.01 32.27
N HIS A 71 -58.27 2.91 31.60
CA HIS A 71 -58.85 4.20 32.01
C HIS A 71 -57.88 5.38 32.25
N GLY A 72 -57.90 6.44 31.44
CA GLY A 72 -58.91 7.52 31.35
C GLY A 72 -58.07 8.81 31.46
N ASP A 73 -58.19 9.88 30.69
CA ASP A 73 -59.39 10.62 30.32
C ASP A 73 -59.09 11.56 29.13
N ARG A 74 -60.18 11.97 28.50
CA ARG A 74 -60.24 12.90 27.36
C ARG A 74 -59.76 14.31 27.74
N LEU A 75 -59.22 15.04 26.77
CA LEU A 75 -59.73 16.35 26.36
C LEU A 75 -59.15 16.77 25.00
N SER A 76 -60.05 16.88 24.03
CA SER A 76 -59.87 17.43 22.69
C SER A 76 -60.06 18.94 22.70
N VAL A 77 -59.18 19.71 22.04
CA VAL A 77 -59.54 21.04 21.51
C VAL A 77 -58.95 21.21 20.10
N VAL A 78 -59.78 21.77 19.23
CA VAL A 78 -59.76 21.80 17.77
C VAL A 78 -58.95 22.98 17.20
N HIS A 79 -58.24 22.70 16.10
CA HIS A 79 -57.73 23.55 15.00
C HIS A 79 -57.66 25.10 15.13
N ARG A 80 -56.47 25.64 14.81
CA ARG A 80 -56.35 26.77 13.87
C ARG A 80 -55.29 26.51 12.81
N SER A 81 -55.76 26.38 11.58
CA SER A 81 -54.97 26.26 10.35
C SER A 81 -54.32 27.59 9.98
N CYS A 82 -52.99 27.62 9.89
CA CYS A 82 -52.26 28.60 9.08
C CYS A 82 -51.55 27.83 7.95
N ARG A 83 -52.21 27.75 6.78
CA ARG A 83 -51.60 27.27 5.53
C ARG A 83 -50.45 28.20 5.16
N ARG A 84 -49.20 27.82 5.46
CA ARG A 84 -48.03 28.42 4.82
C ARG A 84 -47.95 27.91 3.37
N ARG A 85 -48.15 28.81 2.41
CA ARG A 85 -47.85 28.54 0.99
C ARG A 85 -46.37 28.11 0.87
N PRO A 86 -46.03 27.12 0.03
CA PRO A 86 -44.65 26.90 -0.37
C PRO A 86 -44.17 28.16 -1.10
N ARG A 87 -43.07 28.77 -0.63
CA ARG A 87 -42.34 29.77 -1.42
C ARG A 87 -41.67 29.03 -2.56
N GLU A 88 -41.93 29.45 -3.80
CA GLU A 88 -41.15 29.05 -4.96
C GLU A 88 -39.65 29.29 -4.70
N PRO A 89 -38.76 28.37 -5.14
CA PRO A 89 -37.33 28.58 -5.02
C PRO A 89 -36.91 29.79 -5.87
N PRO A 90 -35.97 30.62 -5.40
CA PRO A 90 -35.55 31.80 -6.13
C PRO A 90 -34.82 31.39 -7.41
N GLY A 91 -35.34 31.88 -8.53
CA GLY A 91 -34.58 32.33 -9.70
C GLY A 91 -33.79 31.29 -10.50
N ARG A 92 -34.14 31.16 -11.78
CA ARG A 92 -33.42 30.45 -12.85
C ARG A 92 -32.03 31.06 -13.16
N HIS A 93 -31.15 31.12 -12.17
CA HIS A 93 -29.72 31.40 -12.30
C HIS A 93 -28.85 30.18 -11.95
N GLY A 94 -29.47 29.09 -11.45
CA GLY A 94 -28.79 27.90 -10.95
C GLY A 94 -27.99 27.10 -11.98
N GLY A 95 -28.35 27.12 -13.27
CA GLY A 95 -27.71 26.25 -14.27
C GLY A 95 -26.20 26.47 -14.43
N ARG A 96 -25.75 27.73 -14.49
CA ARG A 96 -24.32 28.08 -14.65
C ARG A 96 -23.54 28.08 -13.33
N VAL A 97 -24.20 28.43 -12.24
CA VAL A 97 -23.63 28.43 -10.88
C VAL A 97 -23.35 27.00 -10.41
N HIS A 98 -24.29 26.08 -10.62
CA HIS A 98 -24.11 24.67 -10.33
C HIS A 98 -23.08 24.01 -11.26
N SER A 99 -23.01 24.41 -12.55
CA SER A 99 -22.00 23.86 -13.46
C SER A 99 -20.57 24.27 -13.09
N PHE A 100 -20.34 25.54 -12.67
CA PHE A 100 -19.02 25.98 -12.21
C PHE A 100 -18.58 25.21 -10.96
N LEU A 101 -19.45 25.11 -9.95
CA LEU A 101 -19.12 24.40 -8.71
C LEU A 101 -18.89 22.91 -8.95
N ARG A 102 -19.66 22.30 -9.84
CA ARG A 102 -19.45 20.91 -10.24
C ARG A 102 -18.08 20.73 -10.91
N LEU A 103 -17.71 21.59 -11.85
CA LEU A 103 -16.39 21.55 -12.49
C LEU A 103 -15.24 21.81 -11.51
N ALA A 104 -15.44 22.74 -10.57
CA ALA A 104 -14.47 23.00 -9.51
C ALA A 104 -14.30 21.77 -8.61
N ALA A 105 -15.40 21.16 -8.19
CA ALA A 105 -15.39 19.93 -7.41
C ALA A 105 -14.72 18.79 -8.17
N GLU A 106 -15.05 18.55 -9.44
CA GLU A 106 -14.43 17.51 -10.28
C GLU A 106 -12.90 17.66 -10.36
N ARG A 107 -12.39 18.88 -10.49
CA ARG A 107 -10.94 19.17 -10.49
C ARG A 107 -10.28 19.03 -9.13
N GLN A 108 -11.06 19.13 -8.05
CA GLN A 108 -10.60 19.18 -6.67
C GLN A 108 -10.99 17.92 -5.88
N HIS A 109 -11.26 16.81 -6.58
CA HIS A 109 -11.65 15.50 -6.03
C HIS A 109 -13.01 15.45 -5.33
N GLY A 110 -13.86 16.44 -5.53
CA GLY A 110 -15.14 16.61 -4.85
C GLY A 110 -15.11 17.73 -3.80
N VAL A 111 -13.93 18.28 -3.50
CA VAL A 111 -13.79 19.39 -2.57
C VAL A 111 -14.18 20.70 -3.23
N VAL A 112 -14.86 21.55 -2.50
CA VAL A 112 -15.16 22.93 -2.89
C VAL A 112 -14.65 23.86 -1.79
N CYS A 113 -13.83 24.85 -2.14
CA CYS A 113 -13.32 25.81 -1.17
C CYS A 113 -14.17 27.09 -1.10
N THR A 114 -14.04 27.86 -0.02
CA THR A 114 -14.78 29.14 0.14
C THR A 114 -14.61 30.08 -1.03
N ARG A 115 -13.43 30.12 -1.66
CA ARG A 115 -13.21 30.93 -2.87
C ARG A 115 -14.10 30.51 -4.03
N ASP A 116 -14.30 29.21 -4.22
CA ASP A 116 -15.15 28.68 -5.29
C ASP A 116 -16.63 28.98 -5.01
N LEU A 117 -17.03 28.89 -3.74
CA LEU A 117 -18.40 29.25 -3.30
C LEU A 117 -18.70 30.72 -3.53
N VAL A 118 -17.77 31.61 -3.16
CA VAL A 118 -17.91 33.05 -3.41
C VAL A 118 -17.98 33.35 -4.90
N ARG A 119 -17.13 32.72 -5.72
CA ARG A 119 -17.17 32.85 -7.19
C ARG A 119 -18.47 32.36 -7.80
N ALA A 120 -19.08 31.35 -7.19
CA ALA A 120 -20.37 30.81 -7.57
C ALA A 120 -21.56 31.64 -7.03
N GLY A 121 -21.32 32.71 -6.27
CA GLY A 121 -22.39 33.50 -5.65
C GLY A 121 -23.06 32.81 -4.45
N ILE A 122 -22.49 31.73 -3.91
CA ILE A 122 -22.99 31.05 -2.72
C ILE A 122 -22.40 31.73 -1.47
N GLY A 123 -23.26 32.47 -0.77
CA GLY A 123 -22.89 33.18 0.46
C GLY A 123 -22.79 32.28 1.70
N PRO A 124 -22.16 32.75 2.79
CA PRO A 124 -21.92 31.95 3.99
C PRO A 124 -23.17 31.39 4.68
N GLN A 125 -24.30 32.11 4.59
CA GLN A 125 -25.58 31.66 5.16
C GLN A 125 -26.13 30.44 4.42
N GLU A 126 -26.03 30.42 3.10
CA GLU A 126 -26.48 29.29 2.28
C GLU A 126 -25.57 28.07 2.51
N VAL A 127 -24.26 28.26 2.60
CA VAL A 127 -23.33 27.18 2.97
C VAL A 127 -23.69 26.60 4.34
N ARG A 128 -23.99 27.45 5.33
CA ARG A 128 -24.41 27.00 6.67
C ARG A 128 -25.70 26.19 6.58
N ARG A 129 -26.69 26.66 5.82
CA ARG A 129 -27.95 25.94 5.60
C ARG A 129 -27.72 24.56 4.97
N LEU A 130 -26.86 24.45 3.95
CA LEU A 130 -26.52 23.18 3.30
C LEU A 130 -25.81 22.21 4.23
N VAL A 131 -24.96 22.73 5.13
CA VAL A 131 -24.28 21.92 6.16
C VAL A 131 -25.25 21.48 7.25
N ASP A 132 -26.10 22.38 7.76
CA ASP A 132 -27.10 22.08 8.81
C ASP A 132 -28.17 21.10 8.30
N ALA A 133 -28.51 21.16 7.01
CA ALA A 133 -29.39 20.22 6.33
C ALA A 133 -28.72 18.86 6.02
N GLY A 134 -27.42 18.69 6.29
CA GLY A 134 -26.68 17.46 6.04
C GLY A 134 -26.39 17.18 4.56
N ALA A 135 -26.68 18.11 3.65
CA ALA A 135 -26.35 17.96 2.24
C ALA A 135 -24.84 18.06 2.01
N TRP A 136 -24.16 18.90 2.79
CA TRP A 136 -22.72 19.15 2.70
C TRP A 136 -22.02 18.86 4.02
N VAL A 137 -20.81 18.32 3.93
CA VAL A 137 -19.92 18.10 5.07
C VAL A 137 -18.76 19.07 5.02
N ARG A 138 -18.47 19.71 6.15
CA ARG A 138 -17.29 20.56 6.32
C ARG A 138 -16.08 19.71 6.67
N LEU A 139 -15.20 19.44 5.70
CA LEU A 139 -13.93 18.73 5.92
C LEU A 139 -12.99 19.52 6.83
N ARG A 140 -12.88 20.84 6.59
CA ARG A 140 -12.12 21.78 7.42
C ARG A 140 -12.60 23.20 7.24
N ARG A 141 -12.00 24.16 7.98
CA ARG A 141 -12.29 25.58 7.76
C ARG A 141 -11.93 25.95 6.32
N GLY A 142 -12.93 26.41 5.57
CA GLY A 142 -12.80 26.87 4.20
C GLY A 142 -12.90 25.80 3.12
N ALA A 143 -13.19 24.53 3.46
CA ALA A 143 -13.35 23.44 2.51
C ALA A 143 -14.51 22.52 2.88
N PHE A 144 -15.32 22.20 1.86
CA PHE A 144 -16.58 21.48 1.97
C PHE A 144 -16.64 20.40 0.90
N VAL A 145 -17.46 19.38 1.12
CA VAL A 145 -17.72 18.28 0.18
C VAL A 145 -19.20 17.92 0.29
N ALA A 146 -19.82 17.50 -0.80
CA ALA A 146 -21.17 16.96 -0.75
C ALA A 146 -21.18 15.61 0.00
N THR A 147 -22.25 15.34 0.75
CA THR A 147 -22.32 14.15 1.63
C THR A 147 -22.27 12.83 0.85
N ASP A 148 -22.92 12.77 -0.31
CA ASP A 148 -22.89 11.64 -1.24
C ASP A 148 -21.49 11.38 -1.81
N VAL A 149 -20.78 12.45 -2.19
CA VAL A 149 -19.39 12.37 -2.68
C VAL A 149 -18.44 11.88 -1.59
N LEU A 150 -18.63 12.32 -0.34
CA LEU A 150 -17.86 11.82 0.79
C LEU A 150 -18.13 10.34 1.03
N ALA A 151 -19.40 9.92 1.00
CA ALA A 151 -19.78 8.52 1.18
C ALA A 151 -19.20 7.61 0.08
N ALA A 152 -19.26 8.05 -1.18
CA ALA A 152 -18.64 7.34 -2.31
C ALA A 152 -17.11 7.25 -2.13
N ALA A 153 -16.46 8.35 -1.75
CA ALA A 153 -15.03 8.35 -1.49
C ALA A 153 -14.63 7.48 -0.28
N ASP A 154 -15.48 7.34 0.74
CA ASP A 154 -15.25 6.42 1.85
C ASP A 154 -15.37 4.95 1.40
N ALA A 155 -16.40 4.63 0.60
CA ALA A 155 -16.59 3.30 0.04
C ALA A 155 -15.42 2.87 -0.88
N GLU A 156 -14.89 3.80 -1.65
CA GLU A 156 -13.77 3.59 -2.57
C GLU A 156 -12.39 3.83 -1.91
N GLY A 157 -12.33 4.15 -0.61
CA GLY A 157 -11.07 4.42 0.10
C GLY A 157 -10.32 5.69 -0.35
N ARG A 158 -10.97 6.57 -1.11
CA ARG A 158 -10.44 7.85 -1.62
C ARG A 158 -10.51 9.03 -0.64
N ARG A 159 -11.12 8.86 0.53
CA ARG A 159 -11.20 9.92 1.57
C ARG A 159 -9.86 10.60 1.89
N PRO A 160 -8.71 9.90 1.99
CA PRO A 160 -7.45 10.59 2.27
C PRO A 160 -7.02 11.56 1.16
N VAL A 161 -7.41 11.31 -0.10
CA VAL A 161 -7.15 12.23 -1.23
C VAL A 161 -8.04 13.47 -1.12
N LEU A 162 -9.31 13.30 -0.72
CA LEU A 162 -10.20 14.43 -0.39
C LEU A 162 -9.62 15.32 0.71
N GLU A 163 -9.15 14.71 1.80
CA GLU A 163 -8.55 15.43 2.93
C GLU A 163 -7.27 16.17 2.51
N ALA A 164 -6.42 15.55 1.69
CA ALA A 164 -5.23 16.17 1.12
C ALA A 164 -5.57 17.37 0.22
N SER A 165 -6.54 17.21 -0.68
CA SER A 165 -7.06 18.29 -1.55
C SER A 165 -7.55 19.48 -0.71
N ALA A 166 -8.38 19.22 0.30
CA ALA A 166 -8.90 20.26 1.19
C ALA A 166 -7.77 21.01 1.92
N VAL A 167 -6.71 20.32 2.33
CA VAL A 167 -5.56 20.96 2.98
C VAL A 167 -4.78 21.83 2.00
N VAL A 168 -4.43 21.32 0.83
CA VAL A 168 -3.70 22.07 -0.21
C VAL A 168 -4.46 23.35 -0.59
N LEU A 169 -5.75 23.23 -0.89
CA LEU A 169 -6.60 24.34 -1.32
C LEU A 169 -6.72 25.45 -0.26
N THR A 170 -6.87 25.06 1.01
CA THR A 170 -7.08 26.03 2.10
C THR A 170 -5.79 26.57 2.69
N LEU A 171 -4.68 25.83 2.58
CA LEU A 171 -3.36 26.34 2.94
C LEU A 171 -2.92 27.41 1.94
N ALA A 172 -3.34 27.28 0.66
CA ALA A 172 -3.10 28.24 -0.41
C ALA A 172 -1.63 28.67 -0.52
N ARG A 173 -0.72 27.71 -0.33
CA ARG A 173 0.72 27.93 -0.27
C ARG A 173 1.42 27.08 -1.34
N PRO A 174 1.81 27.67 -2.48
CA PRO A 174 2.37 26.93 -3.61
C PRO A 174 3.65 26.16 -3.29
N SER A 175 4.43 26.61 -2.31
CA SER A 175 5.67 25.95 -1.87
C SER A 175 5.45 24.70 -1.01
N ALA A 176 4.23 24.48 -0.50
CA ALA A 176 3.91 23.33 0.34
C ALA A 176 3.43 22.16 -0.52
N VAL A 177 4.15 21.06 -0.46
CA VAL A 177 3.97 19.88 -1.32
C VAL A 177 3.58 18.68 -0.47
N LEU A 178 2.60 17.87 -0.90
CA LEU A 178 2.23 16.65 -0.19
C LEU A 178 3.43 15.70 -0.17
N SER A 179 3.76 15.17 1.01
CA SER A 179 4.93 14.30 1.23
C SER A 179 4.59 13.14 2.16
N GLY A 180 5.51 12.18 2.33
CA GLY A 180 5.37 11.04 3.25
C GLY A 180 4.06 10.27 3.08
N LEU A 181 3.32 10.06 4.17
CA LEU A 181 2.06 9.30 4.18
C LEU A 181 1.01 9.84 3.19
N SER A 182 0.84 11.16 3.13
CA SER A 182 -0.12 11.78 2.21
C SER A 182 0.29 11.63 0.75
N ALA A 183 1.58 11.77 0.44
CA ALA A 183 2.08 11.49 -0.90
C ALA A 183 1.86 10.03 -1.29
N ALA A 184 2.19 9.08 -0.41
CA ALA A 184 1.98 7.65 -0.66
C ALA A 184 0.52 7.33 -1.03
N ARG A 185 -0.44 7.96 -0.35
CA ARG A 185 -1.88 7.82 -0.65
C ARG A 185 -2.28 8.44 -1.99
N VAL A 186 -1.74 9.61 -2.32
CA VAL A 186 -1.97 10.23 -3.63
C VAL A 186 -1.38 9.40 -4.78
N TRP A 187 -0.27 8.70 -4.53
CA TRP A 187 0.32 7.71 -5.45
C TRP A 187 -0.44 6.38 -5.50
N GLY A 188 -1.48 6.20 -4.67
CA GLY A 188 -2.25 4.96 -4.58
C GLY A 188 -1.44 3.79 -4.00
N LEU A 189 -0.43 4.07 -3.18
CA LEU A 189 0.40 3.05 -2.55
C LEU A 189 -0.27 2.50 -1.27
N PRO A 190 -0.03 1.22 -0.92
CA PRO A 190 -0.51 0.67 0.34
C PRO A 190 0.12 1.44 1.51
N THR A 191 -0.72 1.86 2.46
CA THR A 191 -0.27 2.61 3.64
C THR A 191 -0.70 1.91 4.93
N PRO A 192 0.13 1.94 5.99
CA PRO A 192 -0.18 1.28 7.24
C PRO A 192 -1.45 1.80 7.90
N ARG A 193 -2.28 0.89 8.41
CA ARG A 193 -3.56 1.25 9.03
C ARG A 193 -3.43 2.10 10.29
N ARG A 194 -2.30 2.02 11.00
CA ARG A 194 -2.05 2.82 12.22
C ARG A 194 -1.77 4.29 11.92
N LEU A 195 -1.32 4.61 10.71
CA LEU A 195 -0.99 5.97 10.29
C LEU A 195 -2.24 6.59 9.67
N ARG A 196 -3.09 7.26 10.45
CA ARG A 196 -4.31 7.94 9.96
C ARG A 196 -4.46 9.35 10.52
N GLY A 197 -5.28 10.15 9.84
CA GLY A 197 -5.86 11.38 10.38
C GLY A 197 -5.07 12.68 10.15
N THR A 198 -3.79 12.63 9.79
CA THR A 198 -2.99 13.84 9.54
C THR A 198 -2.49 13.87 8.10
N VAL A 199 -2.76 14.97 7.41
CA VAL A 199 -2.18 15.24 6.09
C VAL A 199 -0.76 15.78 6.24
N THR A 200 0.20 15.14 5.60
CA THR A 200 1.62 15.48 5.67
C THR A 200 2.06 16.25 4.43
N LEU A 201 2.74 17.38 4.65
CA LEU A 201 3.34 18.21 3.62
C LEU A 201 4.79 18.53 3.98
N THR A 202 5.56 18.93 2.98
CA THR A 202 6.88 19.50 3.14
C THR A 202 6.91 20.89 2.51
N ASP A 203 7.55 21.83 3.17
CA ASP A 203 7.76 23.20 2.67
C ASP A 203 9.22 23.60 2.92
N PRO A 204 9.91 24.20 1.93
CA PRO A 204 11.32 24.55 2.05
C PRO A 204 11.57 25.81 2.90
N ALA A 205 10.53 26.55 3.27
CA ALA A 205 10.66 27.82 3.97
C ALA A 205 10.17 27.79 5.42
N GLN A 206 9.27 26.88 5.80
CA GLN A 206 8.77 26.85 7.19
C GLN A 206 8.22 25.50 7.65
N HIS A 207 8.27 25.31 8.96
CA HIS A 207 7.50 24.28 9.65
C HIS A 207 6.16 24.86 10.11
N ARG A 208 5.07 24.08 9.99
CA ARG A 208 3.74 24.49 10.46
C ARG A 208 2.90 23.30 10.85
N ARG A 209 2.24 23.35 12.01
CA ARG A 209 1.23 22.36 12.40
C ARG A 209 -0.15 23.02 12.48
N GLY A 210 -1.17 22.32 12.01
CA GLY A 210 -2.56 22.77 12.10
C GLY A 210 -3.51 21.62 12.37
N ARG A 211 -4.81 21.91 12.43
CA ARG A 211 -5.83 20.89 12.67
C ARG A 211 -5.89 19.93 11.47
N GLY A 212 -5.46 18.69 11.67
CA GLY A 212 -5.49 17.63 10.66
C GLY A 212 -4.38 17.72 9.60
N TYR A 213 -3.36 18.55 9.80
CA TYR A 213 -2.20 18.57 8.91
C TYR A 213 -0.91 19.02 9.60
N GLU A 214 0.21 18.60 9.01
CA GLU A 214 1.56 18.94 9.43
C GLU A 214 2.40 19.26 8.19
N VAL A 215 3.14 20.37 8.27
CA VAL A 215 4.08 20.85 7.25
C VAL A 215 5.47 20.78 7.87
N THR A 216 6.28 19.86 7.37
CA THR A 216 7.67 19.70 7.79
C THR A 216 8.55 20.66 7.02
N HIS A 217 9.46 21.34 7.73
CA HIS A 217 10.50 22.15 7.11
C HIS A 217 11.62 21.24 6.59
N ALA A 218 11.74 21.11 5.28
CA ALA A 218 12.82 20.37 4.64
C ALA A 218 13.03 20.85 3.20
N PRO A 219 14.26 20.74 2.66
CA PRO A 219 14.53 21.10 1.27
C PRO A 219 13.74 20.22 0.30
N LEU A 220 13.26 20.84 -0.77
CA LEU A 220 12.66 20.20 -1.95
C LEU A 220 13.55 20.51 -3.17
N PRO A 221 14.58 19.70 -3.44
CA PRO A 221 15.45 19.89 -4.58
C PRO A 221 14.67 19.95 -5.91
N PRO A 222 15.19 20.63 -6.94
CA PRO A 222 14.63 20.53 -8.29
C PRO A 222 14.47 19.07 -8.71
N GLY A 223 13.32 18.71 -9.27
CA GLY A 223 13.00 17.33 -9.64
C GLY A 223 12.46 16.44 -8.51
N SER A 224 12.46 16.88 -7.25
CA SER A 224 11.92 16.07 -6.14
C SER A 224 10.40 16.19 -5.96
N THR A 225 9.73 16.96 -6.82
CA THR A 225 8.28 17.25 -6.76
C THR A 225 7.64 17.14 -8.14
N THR A 226 6.35 16.82 -8.15
CA THR A 226 5.54 16.68 -9.36
C THR A 226 4.07 16.99 -9.05
N THR A 227 3.21 16.89 -10.05
CA THR A 227 1.76 16.98 -9.88
C THR A 227 1.13 15.62 -10.13
N ARG A 228 0.37 15.12 -9.16
CA ARG A 228 -0.39 13.87 -9.28
C ARG A 228 -1.82 14.14 -8.84
N LEU A 229 -2.80 13.69 -9.64
CA LEU A 229 -4.21 13.98 -9.39
C LEU A 229 -4.48 15.50 -9.24
N GLY A 230 -3.73 16.36 -9.92
CA GLY A 230 -3.86 17.82 -9.76
C GLY A 230 -3.37 18.38 -8.43
N LEU A 231 -2.74 17.58 -7.58
CA LEU A 231 -2.15 17.99 -6.30
C LEU A 231 -0.63 18.05 -6.38
N PRO A 232 0.03 19.06 -5.78
CA PRO A 232 1.48 19.10 -5.65
C PRO A 232 1.93 17.99 -4.70
N VAL A 233 2.82 17.12 -5.16
CA VAL A 233 3.29 15.95 -4.41
C VAL A 233 4.79 15.70 -4.64
N THR A 234 5.47 15.07 -3.68
CA THR A 234 6.83 14.55 -3.91
C THR A 234 6.84 13.50 -5.02
N THR A 235 7.93 13.37 -5.78
CA THR A 235 8.04 12.30 -6.79
C THR A 235 7.88 10.92 -6.14
N LEU A 236 7.55 9.91 -6.96
CA LEU A 236 7.34 8.55 -6.47
C LEU A 236 8.57 8.03 -5.72
N ALA A 237 9.76 8.17 -6.32
CA ALA A 237 11.04 7.77 -5.72
C ALA A 237 11.29 8.47 -4.37
N ARG A 238 11.13 9.80 -4.32
CA ARG A 238 11.30 10.57 -3.08
C ARG A 238 10.30 10.14 -2.00
N THR A 239 9.05 9.92 -2.37
CA THR A 239 7.99 9.46 -1.46
C THR A 239 8.34 8.11 -0.85
N VAL A 240 8.78 7.16 -1.68
CA VAL A 240 9.18 5.82 -1.23
C VAL A 240 10.34 5.90 -0.26
N VAL A 241 11.39 6.66 -0.59
CA VAL A 241 12.56 6.81 0.29
C VAL A 241 12.19 7.50 1.62
N ASP A 242 11.41 8.58 1.59
CA ASP A 242 10.97 9.26 2.82
C ASP A 242 10.13 8.34 3.71
N CYS A 243 9.18 7.59 3.15
CA CYS A 243 8.43 6.58 3.90
C CYS A 243 9.33 5.47 4.46
N ALA A 244 10.27 4.96 3.66
CA ALA A 244 11.17 3.89 4.07
C ALA A 244 12.17 4.28 5.16
N ARG A 245 12.44 5.58 5.33
CA ARG A 245 13.26 6.12 6.43
C ARG A 245 12.52 6.12 7.77
N GLU A 246 11.20 6.18 7.76
CA GLU A 246 10.37 6.41 8.96
C GLU A 246 9.53 5.19 9.37
N TRP A 247 9.16 4.33 8.43
CA TRP A 247 8.25 3.21 8.67
C TRP A 247 9.01 1.96 9.13
N THR A 248 8.27 0.94 9.59
CA THR A 248 8.89 -0.36 9.88
C THR A 248 9.36 -1.00 8.58
N LEU A 249 10.31 -1.93 8.68
CA LEU A 249 10.85 -2.64 7.51
C LEU A 249 9.73 -3.27 6.66
N GLU A 250 8.81 -4.00 7.30
CA GLU A 250 7.70 -4.68 6.62
C GLU A 250 6.81 -3.67 5.86
N GLU A 251 6.44 -2.57 6.49
CA GLU A 251 5.54 -1.56 5.91
C GLU A 251 6.18 -0.80 4.75
N ALA A 252 7.44 -0.43 4.92
CA ALA A 252 8.23 0.22 3.89
C ALA A 252 8.45 -0.72 2.69
N LEU A 253 8.67 -2.00 2.94
CA LEU A 253 8.86 -3.00 1.88
C LEU A 253 7.57 -3.22 1.09
N ILE A 254 6.42 -3.34 1.76
CA ILE A 254 5.10 -3.44 1.10
C ILE A 254 4.86 -2.21 0.21
N LEU A 255 5.16 -1.01 0.71
CA LEU A 255 5.04 0.22 -0.08
C LEU A 255 6.00 0.24 -1.28
N THR A 256 7.25 -0.18 -1.08
CA THR A 256 8.31 -0.14 -2.11
C THR A 256 8.05 -1.15 -3.21
N ASP A 257 7.69 -2.40 -2.87
CA ASP A 257 7.35 -3.43 -3.85
C ASP A 257 6.14 -2.99 -4.69
N ALA A 258 5.10 -2.42 -4.06
CA ALA A 258 3.95 -1.87 -4.76
C ALA A 258 4.29 -0.66 -5.64
N ALA A 259 5.28 0.14 -5.26
CA ALA A 259 5.78 1.25 -6.07
C ALA A 259 6.64 0.78 -7.24
N ARG A 260 7.35 -0.34 -7.13
CA ARG A 260 8.15 -0.96 -8.20
C ARG A 260 7.30 -1.80 -9.16
N TRP A 261 6.15 -2.29 -8.70
CA TRP A 261 5.24 -3.11 -9.49
C TRP A 261 4.93 -2.51 -10.86
N GLY A 262 5.00 -3.34 -11.91
CA GLY A 262 4.72 -2.93 -13.28
C GLY A 262 5.74 -1.95 -13.88
N GLY A 263 6.89 -1.74 -13.24
CA GLY A 263 7.91 -0.79 -13.70
C GLY A 263 7.57 0.67 -13.40
N ARG A 264 6.70 0.94 -12.43
CA ARG A 264 6.31 2.30 -12.01
C ARG A 264 7.47 3.08 -11.36
N LEU A 265 8.38 2.37 -10.72
CA LEU A 265 9.61 2.89 -10.13
C LEU A 265 10.74 1.93 -10.48
N SER A 266 11.73 2.44 -11.21
CA SER A 266 12.93 1.68 -11.57
C SER A 266 13.91 1.61 -10.40
N GLU A 267 14.81 0.64 -10.47
CA GLU A 267 15.91 0.51 -9.52
C GLU A 267 16.86 1.71 -9.55
N ALA A 268 17.10 2.27 -10.74
CA ALA A 268 17.93 3.45 -10.93
C ALA A 268 17.32 4.68 -10.23
N GLU A 269 16.02 4.96 -10.45
CA GLU A 269 15.33 6.07 -9.79
C GLU A 269 15.31 5.91 -8.26
N LEU A 270 15.15 4.68 -7.76
CA LEU A 270 15.21 4.41 -6.32
C LEU A 270 16.62 4.64 -5.76
N ALA A 271 17.65 4.20 -6.48
CA ALA A 271 19.05 4.39 -6.10
C ALA A 271 19.44 5.88 -6.09
N GLU A 272 19.03 6.64 -7.10
CA GLU A 272 19.23 8.11 -7.17
C GLU A 272 18.58 8.81 -5.97
N ALA A 273 17.32 8.49 -5.67
CA ALA A 273 16.64 9.07 -4.50
C ALA A 273 17.31 8.69 -3.16
N LEU A 274 17.94 7.52 -3.05
CA LEU A 274 18.72 7.13 -1.88
C LEU A 274 20.05 7.88 -1.77
N VAL A 275 20.68 8.25 -2.90
CA VAL A 275 21.86 9.11 -2.94
C VAL A 275 21.49 10.51 -2.48
N GLU A 276 20.38 11.07 -2.96
CA GLU A 276 19.87 12.37 -2.49
C GLU A 276 19.52 12.38 -0.99
N ALA A 277 19.07 11.23 -0.46
CA ALA A 277 18.78 11.07 0.95
C ALA A 277 20.02 10.80 1.83
N ALA A 278 21.23 10.79 1.26
CA ALA A 278 22.46 10.52 2.00
C ALA A 278 22.63 11.47 3.19
N GLY A 279 23.11 10.95 4.32
CA GLY A 279 23.29 11.70 5.56
C GLY A 279 22.00 11.99 6.34
N GLN A 280 20.82 11.75 5.75
CA GLN A 280 19.56 11.98 6.45
C GLN A 280 19.25 10.83 7.42
N ARG A 281 18.60 11.16 8.55
CA ARG A 281 18.15 10.16 9.53
C ARG A 281 17.26 9.12 8.85
N GLY A 282 17.52 7.85 9.15
CA GLY A 282 16.76 6.70 8.63
C GLY A 282 17.21 6.18 7.26
N VAL A 283 18.19 6.81 6.59
CA VAL A 283 18.60 6.38 5.24
C VAL A 283 19.14 4.94 5.19
N ALA A 284 19.78 4.47 6.27
CA ALA A 284 20.21 3.07 6.37
C ALA A 284 19.04 2.09 6.34
N ALA A 285 17.90 2.43 6.95
CA ALA A 285 16.69 1.62 6.89
C ALA A 285 16.11 1.62 5.47
N ALA A 286 16.10 2.78 4.81
CA ALA A 286 15.64 2.88 3.42
C ALA A 286 16.51 2.09 2.44
N ARG A 287 17.84 2.08 2.62
CA ARG A 287 18.76 1.22 1.84
C ARG A 287 18.43 -0.25 2.05
N ARG A 288 18.27 -0.68 3.30
CA ARG A 288 17.86 -2.07 3.59
C ARG A 288 16.53 -2.45 2.94
N VAL A 289 15.56 -1.54 2.89
CA VAL A 289 14.29 -1.76 2.20
C VAL A 289 14.52 -1.91 0.69
N ALA A 290 15.33 -1.05 0.08
CA ALA A 290 15.64 -1.12 -1.34
C ALA A 290 16.37 -2.42 -1.71
N ASP A 291 17.36 -2.84 -0.92
CA ASP A 291 18.10 -4.09 -1.10
C ASP A 291 17.19 -5.32 -1.03
N LEU A 292 16.16 -5.25 -0.18
CA LEU A 292 15.17 -6.30 -0.02
C LEU A 292 14.01 -6.16 -1.01
N SER A 293 13.84 -5.05 -1.72
CA SER A 293 12.67 -4.81 -2.57
C SER A 293 12.69 -5.66 -3.84
N CYS A 294 11.51 -5.93 -4.41
CA CYS A 294 11.40 -6.56 -5.72
C CYS A 294 10.25 -5.96 -6.54
N ASP A 295 10.31 -6.17 -7.86
CA ASP A 295 9.30 -5.75 -8.83
C ASP A 295 8.23 -6.83 -9.11
N GLY A 296 8.06 -7.79 -8.19
CA GLY A 296 7.27 -9.01 -8.41
C GLY A 296 6.28 -9.37 -7.30
N ALA A 297 6.03 -8.51 -6.31
CA ALA A 297 4.98 -8.71 -5.32
C ALA A 297 3.79 -7.77 -5.62
N ASP A 298 2.63 -8.36 -5.90
CA ASP A 298 1.39 -7.64 -6.25
C ASP A 298 0.50 -7.38 -5.03
N SER A 299 0.84 -7.95 -3.87
CA SER A 299 0.05 -7.80 -2.66
C SER A 299 0.91 -7.73 -1.39
N PRO A 300 0.40 -7.09 -0.32
CA PRO A 300 1.09 -7.10 0.98
C PRO A 300 1.42 -8.49 1.48
N LEU A 301 0.54 -9.48 1.24
CA LEU A 301 0.74 -10.86 1.66
C LEU A 301 1.91 -11.51 0.91
N GLU A 302 2.07 -11.23 -0.39
CA GLU A 302 3.21 -11.71 -1.17
C GLU A 302 4.54 -11.12 -0.68
N THR A 303 4.59 -9.80 -0.44
CA THR A 303 5.78 -9.15 0.13
C THR A 303 6.15 -9.72 1.49
N ARG A 304 5.16 -9.90 2.39
CA ARG A 304 5.41 -10.47 3.73
C ARG A 304 5.87 -11.94 3.66
N THR A 305 5.26 -12.73 2.77
CA THR A 305 5.68 -14.13 2.53
C THR A 305 7.12 -14.17 2.05
N ARG A 306 7.49 -13.32 1.08
CA ARG A 306 8.85 -13.22 0.58
C ARG A 306 9.84 -12.78 1.65
N LEU A 307 9.49 -11.81 2.48
CA LEU A 307 10.33 -11.38 3.60
C LEU A 307 10.60 -12.54 4.57
N ARG A 308 9.58 -13.31 4.95
CA ARG A 308 9.73 -14.49 5.80
C ARG A 308 10.61 -15.58 5.16
N LEU A 309 10.52 -15.77 3.83
CA LEU A 309 11.42 -16.69 3.11
C LEU A 309 12.87 -16.23 3.15
N VAL A 310 13.14 -14.93 2.95
CA VAL A 310 14.49 -14.35 3.08
C VAL A 310 15.03 -14.54 4.50
N GLU A 311 14.21 -14.24 5.52
CA GLU A 311 14.59 -14.43 6.93
C GLU A 311 14.93 -15.88 7.26
N ALA A 312 14.20 -16.83 6.65
CA ALA A 312 14.44 -18.27 6.80
C ALA A 312 15.55 -18.82 5.89
N SER A 313 16.24 -17.96 5.11
CA SER A 313 17.27 -18.35 4.14
C SER A 313 16.77 -19.40 3.12
N ILE A 314 15.50 -19.33 2.74
CA ILE A 314 14.91 -20.17 1.70
C ILE A 314 15.06 -19.47 0.35
N GLU A 315 15.43 -20.24 -0.67
CA GLU A 315 15.49 -19.75 -2.05
C GLU A 315 14.15 -19.12 -2.46
N ILE A 316 14.19 -17.88 -2.95
CA ILE A 316 12.99 -17.17 -3.38
C ILE A 316 12.50 -17.77 -4.70
N PRO A 317 11.21 -18.12 -4.81
CA PRO A 317 10.67 -18.68 -6.04
C PRO A 317 10.70 -17.65 -7.17
N GLN A 318 10.61 -18.11 -8.40
CA GLN A 318 10.39 -17.20 -9.52
C GLN A 318 9.00 -16.59 -9.41
N LEU A 319 8.93 -15.28 -9.25
CA LEU A 319 7.69 -14.56 -8.97
C LEU A 319 6.86 -14.30 -10.24
N GLN A 320 5.54 -14.23 -10.07
CA GLN A 320 4.58 -13.77 -11.10
C GLN A 320 4.66 -14.56 -12.42
N VAL A 321 4.83 -15.88 -12.32
CA VAL A 321 4.99 -16.74 -13.49
C VAL A 321 3.65 -17.15 -14.06
N VAL A 322 3.58 -17.24 -15.39
CA VAL A 322 2.42 -17.82 -16.09
C VAL A 322 2.72 -19.26 -16.44
N VAL A 323 1.90 -20.17 -15.90
CA VAL A 323 2.02 -21.62 -16.08
C VAL A 323 0.92 -22.10 -17.01
N VAL A 324 1.29 -22.87 -18.02
CA VAL A 324 0.36 -23.49 -18.97
C VAL A 324 0.43 -25.01 -18.80
N ALA A 325 -0.70 -25.61 -18.43
CA ALA A 325 -0.87 -27.04 -18.21
C ALA A 325 -2.13 -27.53 -18.95
N GLY A 326 -1.93 -28.18 -20.10
CA GLY A 326 -3.03 -28.54 -21.00
C GLY A 326 -3.84 -27.29 -21.39
N PRO A 327 -5.18 -27.26 -21.17
CA PRO A 327 -6.02 -26.10 -21.47
C PRO A 327 -5.99 -25.00 -20.40
N VAL A 328 -5.29 -25.21 -19.28
CA VAL A 328 -5.27 -24.26 -18.16
C VAL A 328 -4.07 -23.34 -18.26
N THR A 329 -4.34 -22.04 -18.21
CA THR A 329 -3.34 -20.99 -18.00
C THR A 329 -3.55 -20.42 -16.60
N TRP A 330 -2.49 -20.39 -15.79
CA TRP A 330 -2.54 -19.96 -14.39
C TRP A 330 -1.45 -18.96 -14.08
N GLU A 331 -1.82 -17.87 -13.41
CA GLU A 331 -0.91 -16.83 -12.95
C GLU A 331 -0.54 -17.06 -11.48
N ALA A 332 0.65 -17.61 -11.25
CA ALA A 332 1.13 -17.97 -9.92
C ALA A 332 1.94 -16.84 -9.28
N ASP A 333 1.82 -16.69 -7.96
CA ASP A 333 2.59 -15.69 -7.19
C ASP A 333 4.07 -16.04 -7.17
N GLY A 334 4.38 -17.34 -7.14
CA GLY A 334 5.73 -17.85 -7.29
C GLY A 334 5.78 -19.29 -7.74
N LEU A 335 6.91 -19.71 -8.30
CA LEU A 335 7.19 -21.09 -8.67
C LEU A 335 8.64 -21.49 -8.35
N TRP A 336 8.79 -22.54 -7.55
CA TRP A 336 10.03 -23.33 -7.50
C TRP A 336 9.99 -24.36 -8.64
N ARG A 337 10.56 -23.98 -9.79
CA ARG A 337 10.44 -24.74 -11.05
C ARG A 337 10.92 -26.19 -10.92
N ARG A 338 12.08 -26.41 -10.31
CA ARG A 338 12.69 -27.74 -10.16
C ARG A 338 11.82 -28.68 -9.33
N GLN A 339 11.20 -28.17 -8.27
CA GLN A 339 10.35 -28.92 -7.36
C GLN A 339 8.87 -28.92 -7.80
N ARG A 340 8.50 -28.14 -8.81
CA ARG A 340 7.10 -27.99 -9.29
C ARG A 340 6.16 -27.50 -8.18
N VAL A 341 6.63 -26.59 -7.32
CA VAL A 341 5.84 -26.04 -6.22
C VAL A 341 5.40 -24.62 -6.56
N LEU A 342 4.09 -24.41 -6.67
CA LEU A 342 3.46 -23.10 -6.83
C LEU A 342 3.23 -22.46 -5.47
N MET A 343 3.68 -21.22 -5.32
CA MET A 343 3.29 -20.34 -4.23
C MET A 343 1.97 -19.66 -4.58
N ALA A 344 1.02 -19.72 -3.66
CA ALA A 344 -0.26 -19.01 -3.77
C ALA A 344 -0.52 -18.25 -2.47
N CYS A 345 -0.51 -16.92 -2.54
CA CYS A 345 -0.84 -16.04 -1.43
C CYS A 345 -2.34 -15.73 -1.48
N ASP A 346 -3.11 -16.33 -0.56
CA ASP A 346 -4.56 -16.10 -0.46
C ASP A 346 -4.87 -15.08 0.64
N GLY A 347 -5.01 -13.82 0.22
CA GLY A 347 -5.50 -12.77 1.09
C GLY A 347 -7.03 -12.88 1.25
N ARG A 348 -7.53 -12.81 2.49
CA ARG A 348 -8.98 -12.79 2.82
C ARG A 348 -9.78 -11.67 2.12
N VAL A 349 -9.15 -10.80 1.34
CA VAL A 349 -9.77 -9.67 0.63
C VAL A 349 -10.29 -10.06 -0.76
N LYS A 350 -9.95 -11.23 -1.31
CA LYS A 350 -10.51 -11.72 -2.59
C LYS A 350 -12.02 -12.03 -2.56
N TYR A 351 -12.69 -11.87 -1.42
CA TYR A 351 -14.09 -12.28 -1.22
C TYR A 351 -15.11 -11.13 -1.22
N ARG A 352 -14.76 -9.93 -1.71
CA ARG A 352 -15.66 -8.76 -1.64
C ARG A 352 -16.16 -8.19 -2.97
N ASP A 353 -15.77 -8.73 -4.12
CA ASP A 353 -16.30 -8.20 -5.38
C ASP A 353 -16.36 -9.26 -6.51
N PRO A 354 -17.55 -9.84 -6.79
CA PRO A 354 -17.74 -10.72 -7.95
C PRO A 354 -17.78 -9.87 -9.23
N TRP A 355 -16.63 -9.43 -9.73
CA TRP A 355 -16.55 -8.79 -11.06
C TRP A 355 -16.70 -9.82 -12.18
N GLY A 356 -17.60 -9.53 -13.12
CA GLY A 356 -17.78 -10.31 -14.35
C GLY A 356 -19.12 -11.05 -14.50
N GLY A 357 -20.13 -10.75 -13.68
CA GLY A 357 -21.46 -11.37 -13.79
C GLY A 357 -21.51 -12.85 -13.39
N ARG A 358 -20.48 -13.34 -12.71
CA ARG A 358 -20.43 -14.70 -12.15
C ARG A 358 -20.71 -14.64 -10.65
N THR A 359 -21.46 -15.60 -10.13
CA THR A 359 -21.64 -15.73 -8.68
C THR A 359 -20.31 -16.14 -8.02
N THR A 360 -20.11 -15.81 -6.74
CA THR A 360 -18.94 -16.24 -5.95
C THR A 360 -18.71 -17.76 -6.06
N GLU A 361 -19.79 -18.54 -6.10
CA GLU A 361 -19.75 -20.00 -6.27
C GLU A 361 -19.20 -20.43 -7.64
N GLN A 362 -19.61 -19.76 -8.73
CA GLN A 362 -19.11 -20.06 -10.08
C GLN A 362 -17.61 -19.74 -10.21
N ALA A 363 -17.14 -18.66 -9.58
CA ALA A 363 -15.73 -18.31 -9.54
C ALA A 363 -14.93 -19.36 -8.75
N HIS A 364 -15.42 -19.77 -7.58
CA HIS A 364 -14.79 -20.81 -6.76
C HIS A 364 -14.73 -22.16 -7.49
N TRP A 365 -15.81 -22.53 -8.20
CA TRP A 365 -15.85 -23.78 -8.97
C TRP A 365 -14.84 -23.77 -10.13
N ALA A 366 -14.74 -22.65 -10.86
CA ALA A 366 -13.76 -22.50 -11.92
C ALA A 366 -12.32 -22.59 -11.39
N GLU A 367 -12.02 -21.90 -10.29
CA GLU A 367 -10.71 -21.94 -9.64
C GLU A 367 -10.35 -23.36 -9.17
N LYS A 368 -11.31 -24.07 -8.55
CA LYS A 368 -11.12 -25.47 -8.15
C LYS A 368 -10.77 -26.36 -9.34
N ARG A 369 -11.51 -26.27 -10.45
CA ARG A 369 -11.25 -27.06 -11.66
C ARG A 369 -9.89 -26.73 -12.28
N GLN A 370 -9.48 -25.47 -12.28
CA GLN A 370 -8.15 -25.06 -12.74
C GLN A 370 -7.05 -25.66 -11.86
N ARG A 371 -7.23 -25.63 -10.53
CA ARG A 371 -6.30 -26.22 -9.58
C ARG A 371 -6.16 -27.73 -9.77
N GLU A 372 -7.27 -28.45 -9.96
CA GLU A 372 -7.26 -29.89 -10.23
C GLU A 372 -6.45 -30.24 -11.50
N ALA A 373 -6.60 -29.46 -12.57
CA ALA A 373 -5.82 -29.66 -13.80
C ALA A 373 -4.32 -29.41 -13.60
N LEU A 374 -3.94 -28.40 -12.82
CA LEU A 374 -2.54 -28.12 -12.48
C LEU A 374 -1.93 -29.26 -11.65
N ILE A 375 -2.69 -29.81 -10.69
CA ILE A 375 -2.29 -30.99 -9.92
C ILE A 375 -2.10 -32.20 -10.83
N ALA A 376 -3.03 -32.44 -11.76
CA ALA A 376 -2.91 -33.51 -12.74
C ALA A 376 -1.68 -33.37 -13.65
N ALA A 377 -1.21 -32.14 -13.90
CA ALA A 377 0.04 -31.86 -14.60
C ALA A 377 1.31 -32.00 -13.71
N GLY A 378 1.15 -32.45 -12.47
CA GLY A 378 2.24 -32.69 -11.52
C GLY A 378 2.72 -31.46 -10.75
N LEU A 379 1.95 -30.37 -10.74
CA LEU A 379 2.23 -29.21 -9.89
C LEU A 379 1.68 -29.42 -8.48
N ARG A 380 2.43 -28.96 -7.49
CA ARG A 380 2.05 -28.96 -6.07
C ARG A 380 1.88 -27.52 -5.61
N PHE A 381 1.10 -27.31 -4.56
CA PHE A 381 0.81 -25.97 -4.06
C PHE A 381 1.30 -25.79 -2.64
N TRP A 382 1.96 -24.67 -2.41
CA TRP A 382 2.17 -24.09 -1.10
C TRP A 382 1.31 -22.83 -0.99
N THR A 383 0.16 -22.97 -0.33
CA THR A 383 -0.77 -21.86 -0.09
C THR A 383 -0.44 -21.21 1.25
N VAL A 384 -0.38 -19.88 1.25
CA VAL A 384 -0.05 -19.06 2.42
C VAL A 384 -1.19 -18.06 2.65
N VAL A 385 -1.66 -17.98 3.88
CA VAL A 385 -2.64 -16.97 4.33
C VAL A 385 -2.02 -16.06 5.40
N ASP A 386 -2.66 -14.94 5.74
CA ASP A 386 -2.15 -14.00 6.76
C ASP A 386 -1.83 -14.69 8.11
N ALA A 387 -2.63 -15.68 8.51
CA ALA A 387 -2.42 -16.43 9.76
C ALA A 387 -1.20 -17.36 9.72
N ASP A 388 -0.69 -17.70 8.53
CA ASP A 388 0.55 -18.47 8.41
C ASP A 388 1.79 -17.61 8.66
N LEU A 389 1.69 -16.27 8.67
CA LEU A 389 2.85 -15.37 8.77
C LEU A 389 3.14 -14.83 10.18
N ASP A 390 2.27 -15.14 11.15
CA ASP A 390 2.54 -14.85 12.55
C ASP A 390 3.53 -15.87 13.16
N ASP A 391 4.00 -15.60 14.38
CA ASP A 391 5.04 -16.40 15.03
C ASP A 391 4.58 -17.83 15.36
N GLN A 392 3.26 -18.08 15.44
CA GLN A 392 2.69 -19.39 15.72
C GLN A 392 2.44 -20.20 14.44
N GLY A 393 2.02 -19.53 13.36
CA GLY A 393 1.71 -20.12 12.06
C GLY A 393 2.95 -20.41 11.22
N TRP A 394 3.94 -19.51 11.25
CA TRP A 394 5.11 -19.57 10.37
C TRP A 394 5.89 -20.89 10.46
N PRO A 395 6.20 -21.44 11.65
CA PRO A 395 6.92 -22.72 11.74
C PRO A 395 6.22 -23.86 10.99
N ARG A 396 4.88 -23.92 11.04
CA ARG A 396 4.11 -24.96 10.35
C ARG A 396 4.06 -24.71 8.85
N ALA A 397 3.89 -23.46 8.43
CA ALA A 397 3.88 -23.09 7.03
C ALA A 397 5.23 -23.38 6.35
N LEU A 398 6.33 -23.03 7.04
CA LEU A 398 7.70 -23.29 6.60
C LEU A 398 8.00 -24.80 6.54
N ASP A 399 7.62 -25.57 7.56
CA ASP A 399 7.83 -27.03 7.55
C ASP A 399 7.09 -27.72 6.39
N ARG A 400 5.85 -27.30 6.07
CA ARG A 400 5.15 -27.76 4.86
C ARG A 400 5.93 -27.42 3.58
N LEU A 401 6.47 -26.20 3.48
CA LEU A 401 7.26 -25.79 2.33
C LEU A 401 8.53 -26.64 2.20
N VAL A 402 9.30 -26.78 3.28
CA VAL A 402 10.55 -27.54 3.29
C VAL A 402 10.30 -28.99 2.86
N ARG A 403 9.23 -29.64 3.36
CA ARG A 403 8.84 -30.99 2.91
C ARG A 403 8.50 -31.05 1.42
N LEU A 404 7.83 -30.03 0.88
CA LEU A 404 7.56 -29.94 -0.55
C LEU A 404 8.86 -29.78 -1.35
N LEU A 405 9.76 -28.89 -0.90
CA LEU A 405 11.01 -28.57 -1.59
C LEU A 405 12.06 -29.69 -1.52
N ALA A 406 12.01 -30.54 -0.49
CA ALA A 406 12.86 -31.72 -0.36
C ALA A 406 12.58 -32.79 -1.43
N GLN A 407 11.39 -32.74 -2.06
CA GLN A 407 10.97 -33.70 -3.07
C GLN A 407 11.07 -33.09 -4.47
N VAL A 408 11.72 -33.81 -5.39
CA VAL A 408 11.76 -33.49 -6.81
C VAL A 408 10.96 -34.54 -7.56
N PRO A 409 9.81 -34.17 -8.17
CA PRO A 409 9.04 -35.14 -8.94
C PRO A 409 9.84 -35.69 -10.13
N PRO A 410 9.86 -37.02 -10.35
CA PRO A 410 10.56 -37.63 -11.46
C PRO A 410 9.89 -37.31 -12.82
N GLY A 411 10.62 -37.56 -13.91
CA GLY A 411 10.14 -37.39 -15.28
C GLY A 411 10.13 -35.92 -15.76
N PRO A 412 9.72 -35.65 -17.00
CA PRO A 412 9.60 -34.28 -17.51
C PRO A 412 8.37 -33.55 -16.93
N PRO A 413 8.36 -32.20 -16.91
CA PRO A 413 7.18 -31.44 -16.53
C PRO A 413 6.08 -31.55 -17.59
N LEU A 414 4.83 -31.74 -17.16
CA LEU A 414 3.65 -31.73 -18.04
C LEU A 414 3.04 -30.32 -18.18
N PHE A 415 3.84 -29.30 -17.89
CA PHE A 415 3.48 -27.89 -17.97
C PHE A 415 4.63 -27.11 -18.60
N ARG A 416 4.32 -25.94 -19.13
CA ARG A 416 5.31 -24.95 -19.61
C ARG A 416 5.17 -23.68 -18.80
N VAL A 417 6.28 -22.98 -18.62
CA VAL A 417 6.28 -21.63 -18.04
C VAL A 417 6.51 -20.67 -19.19
N LEU A 418 5.62 -19.70 -19.37
CA LEU A 418 5.79 -18.70 -20.42
C LEU A 418 6.88 -17.71 -20.04
N ASP A 419 7.59 -17.21 -21.05
CA ASP A 419 8.58 -16.15 -20.86
C ASP A 419 7.87 -14.83 -20.63
N GLY A 420 8.19 -14.20 -19.50
CA GLY A 420 7.58 -12.95 -19.05
C GLY A 420 6.94 -13.07 -17.68
N ARG A 421 6.89 -11.94 -16.98
CA ARG A 421 6.14 -11.80 -15.72
C ARG A 421 4.80 -11.18 -16.00
N ARG A 422 3.80 -11.57 -15.22
CA ARG A 422 2.57 -10.80 -15.12
C ARG A 422 2.91 -9.38 -14.66
N ARG A 423 2.38 -8.38 -15.38
CA ARG A 423 2.55 -6.94 -15.05
C ARG A 423 1.26 -6.22 -14.70
N ARG A 424 0.10 -6.88 -14.84
CA ARG A 424 -1.20 -6.32 -14.47
C ARG A 424 -1.52 -6.65 -13.01
N PRO A 425 -1.96 -5.69 -12.19
CA PRO A 425 -2.41 -5.97 -10.81
C PRO A 425 -3.60 -6.94 -10.77
N ARG A 426 -3.74 -7.72 -9.69
CA ARG A 426 -4.89 -8.63 -9.42
C ARG A 426 -6.16 -7.86 -9.10
N ALA A 427 -6.02 -6.66 -8.58
CA ALA A 427 -7.09 -5.70 -8.33
C ALA A 427 -6.55 -4.30 -8.57
N GLY A 428 -7.25 -3.51 -9.36
CA GLY A 428 -7.06 -2.05 -9.49
C GLY A 428 -8.07 -1.32 -8.63
#